data_AF-A0A4R4SCE1-F1
#
_entry.id   AF-A0A4R4SCE1-F1
#
_cell.length_a   1.000
_cell.length_b   1.000
_cell.length_c   1.000
_cell.angle_alpha   90.00
_cell.angle_beta   90.00
_cell.angle_gamma   90.00
#
_symmetry.space_group_name_H-M   'P 1'
#
loop_
_entity.id
_entity.type
_entity.pdbx_description
1 polymer ?
#
loop_
_entity_poly.entity_id
_entity_poly.type
_entity_poly.pdbx_seq_one_letter_code
_entity_poly.pdbx_strand_id
1 'polypeptide(L)'
;MVTRDRLEELFVGDDFVGWFPVDGRRGLSPGRLALVSVLQYAENLTDRQAARAVAWRVDWKYALGMELTEPGFDHLVLSGFRDRLAEGDRADRLFAVMVNRLAGVGLV
;
A
#
# COMPACT_ATOMS: atom_id res chain seq x y z
N MET A 1 -3.89 19.78 3.60
CA MET A 1 -4.87 18.67 3.64
C MET A 1 -5.29 18.35 2.20
N VAL A 2 -4.37 17.82 1.38
CA VAL A 2 -4.57 17.57 -0.08
C VAL A 2 -3.90 16.26 -0.51
N THR A 3 -2.85 15.85 0.21
CA THR A 3 -2.05 14.67 -0.11
C THR A 3 -2.84 13.36 0.01
N ARG A 4 -3.71 13.22 1.02
CA ARG A 4 -4.50 12.00 1.27
C ARG A 4 -5.48 11.72 0.13
N ASP A 5 -6.33 12.68 -0.19
CA ASP A 5 -7.40 12.51 -1.20
C ASP A 5 -6.80 12.25 -2.58
N ARG A 6 -5.64 12.87 -2.87
CA ARG A 6 -4.89 12.59 -4.11
C ARG A 6 -4.21 11.22 -4.09
N LEU A 7 -3.67 10.77 -2.95
CA LEU A 7 -3.01 9.47 -2.83
C LEU A 7 -4.00 8.31 -2.96
N GLU A 8 -5.21 8.44 -2.43
CA GLU A 8 -6.27 7.42 -2.60
C GLU A 8 -6.55 7.16 -4.08
N GLU A 9 -6.70 8.21 -4.89
CA GLU A 9 -6.84 8.10 -6.36
C GLU A 9 -5.63 7.41 -7.01
N LEU A 10 -4.43 7.54 -6.46
CA LEU A 10 -3.24 6.88 -7.01
C LEU A 10 -3.21 5.37 -6.78
N PHE A 11 -3.90 4.88 -5.73
CA PHE A 11 -3.83 3.48 -5.29
C PHE A 11 -5.04 2.63 -5.68
N VAL A 12 -6.03 3.20 -6.38
CA VAL A 12 -7.25 2.52 -6.89
C VAL A 12 -7.00 1.78 -8.22
N GLY A 13 -5.77 1.72 -8.73
CA GLY A 13 -5.46 1.18 -10.05
C GLY A 13 -5.67 -0.32 -10.24
N ASP A 14 -6.47 -0.67 -11.26
CA ASP A 14 -6.53 -2.00 -11.90
C ASP A 14 -5.16 -2.51 -12.37
N ASP A 15 -4.16 -1.63 -12.46
CA ASP A 15 -2.77 -1.89 -12.85
C ASP A 15 -2.11 -3.04 -12.07
N PHE A 16 -2.57 -3.29 -10.84
CA PHE A 16 -2.00 -4.29 -9.94
C PHE A 16 -2.86 -5.56 -9.80
N VAL A 17 -4.10 -5.55 -10.28
CA VAL A 17 -5.06 -6.66 -10.09
C VAL A 17 -4.54 -7.94 -10.77
N GLY A 18 -3.78 -7.82 -11.87
CA GLY A 18 -3.18 -8.97 -12.55
C GLY A 18 -1.99 -9.62 -11.83
N TRP A 19 -1.37 -8.96 -10.83
CA TRP A 19 -0.19 -9.47 -10.12
C TRP A 19 -0.54 -10.11 -8.78
N PHE A 20 -1.71 -9.81 -8.25
CA PHE A 20 -2.19 -10.31 -6.98
C PHE A 20 -3.47 -11.09 -7.23
N PRO A 21 -3.48 -12.44 -7.09
CA PRO A 21 -4.71 -13.20 -7.23
C PRO A 21 -5.76 -12.63 -6.28
N VAL A 22 -7.01 -12.54 -6.78
CA VAL A 22 -8.20 -12.20 -5.99
C VAL A 22 -8.55 -13.40 -5.10
N ASP A 23 -7.59 -13.88 -4.33
CA ASP A 23 -7.83 -14.91 -3.32
C ASP A 23 -8.62 -14.21 -2.23
N GLY A 24 -9.91 -14.58 -2.08
CA GLY A 24 -10.94 -13.95 -1.25
C GLY A 24 -10.66 -13.80 0.26
N ARG A 25 -9.40 -13.79 0.69
CA ARG A 25 -8.96 -13.21 1.95
C ARG A 25 -9.13 -11.70 1.86
N ARG A 26 -9.85 -11.12 2.82
CA ARG A 26 -9.99 -9.67 3.01
C ARG A 26 -8.61 -9.06 3.31
N GLY A 27 -7.82 -8.81 2.27
CA GLY A 27 -6.53 -8.14 2.33
C GLY A 27 -6.66 -6.69 1.86
N LEU A 28 -5.73 -5.83 2.29
CA LEU A 28 -5.60 -4.49 1.73
C LEU A 28 -5.36 -4.55 0.22
N SER A 29 -5.84 -3.55 -0.52
CA SER A 29 -5.52 -3.44 -1.96
C SER A 29 -4.00 -3.36 -2.16
N PRO A 30 -3.47 -3.81 -3.30
CA PRO A 30 -2.03 -3.72 -3.60
C PRO A 30 -1.46 -2.31 -3.45
N GLY A 31 -2.23 -1.28 -3.82
CA GLY A 31 -1.85 0.10 -3.60
C GLY A 31 -1.73 0.49 -2.12
N ARG A 32 -2.66 0.05 -1.27
CA ARG A 32 -2.55 0.23 0.19
C ARG A 32 -1.35 -0.54 0.76
N LEU A 33 -1.04 -1.74 0.26
CA LEU A 33 0.16 -2.50 0.67
C LEU A 33 1.47 -1.80 0.26
N ALA A 34 1.50 -1.16 -0.90
CA ALA A 34 2.63 -0.33 -1.32
C ALA A 34 2.82 0.86 -0.35
N LEU A 35 1.75 1.58 0.00
CA LEU A 35 1.83 2.69 0.95
C LEU A 35 2.25 2.22 2.36
N VAL A 36 1.71 1.08 2.82
CA VAL A 36 2.15 0.45 4.07
C VAL A 36 3.64 0.13 4.04
N SER A 37 4.17 -0.35 2.92
CA SER A 37 5.61 -0.65 2.78
C SER A 37 6.48 0.62 2.86
N VAL A 38 6.00 1.74 2.30
CA VAL A 38 6.68 3.04 2.42
C VAL A 38 6.68 3.53 3.86
N LEU A 39 5.53 3.50 4.54
CA LEU A 39 5.42 3.92 5.95
C LEU A 39 6.23 3.02 6.88
N GLN A 40 6.23 1.71 6.61
CA GLN A 40 7.06 0.73 7.30
C GLN A 40 8.54 1.10 7.20
N TYR A 41 9.03 1.42 6.00
CA TYR A 41 10.40 1.84 5.78
C TYR A 41 10.71 3.18 6.47
N ALA A 42 9.85 4.19 6.29
CA ALA A 42 10.03 5.52 6.85
C ALA A 42 10.08 5.52 8.39
N GLU A 43 9.33 4.64 9.03
CA GLU A 43 9.29 4.50 10.49
C GLU A 43 10.17 3.35 11.03
N ASN A 44 10.96 2.69 10.17
CA ASN A 44 11.84 1.56 10.52
C ASN A 44 11.13 0.45 11.30
N LEU A 45 9.96 0.03 10.81
CA LEU A 45 9.11 -0.98 11.46
C LEU A 45 9.32 -2.38 10.88
N THR A 46 9.21 -3.39 11.74
CA THR A 46 9.06 -4.79 11.30
C THR A 46 7.68 -5.03 10.69
N ASP A 47 7.50 -6.11 9.92
CA ASP A 47 6.20 -6.45 9.31
C ASP A 47 5.08 -6.59 10.35
N ARG A 48 5.41 -7.17 11.51
CA ARG A 48 4.47 -7.29 12.63
C ARG A 48 4.08 -5.94 13.21
N GLN A 49 5.03 -5.02 13.33
CA GLN A 49 4.78 -3.66 13.80
C GLN A 49 3.96 -2.86 12.79
N ALA A 50 4.25 -3.00 11.49
CA ALA A 50 3.49 -2.36 10.42
C ALA A 50 2.04 -2.88 10.38
N ALA A 51 1.83 -4.20 10.44
CA ALA A 51 0.50 -4.80 10.52
C ALA A 51 -0.28 -4.33 11.77
N ARG A 52 0.41 -4.23 12.92
CA ARG A 52 -0.19 -3.68 14.15
C ARG A 52 -0.50 -2.19 14.03
N ALA A 53 0.34 -1.41 13.34
CA ALA A 53 0.09 0.00 13.08
C ALA A 53 -1.17 0.17 12.23
N VAL A 54 -1.34 -0.59 11.14
CA VAL A 54 -2.59 -0.58 10.38
C VAL A 54 -3.81 -0.89 11.24
N ALA A 55 -3.70 -1.84 12.17
CA ALA A 55 -4.82 -2.23 13.03
C ALA A 55 -5.22 -1.17 14.07
N TRP A 56 -4.26 -0.44 14.65
CA TRP A 56 -4.49 0.35 15.87
C TRP A 56 -4.11 1.82 15.80
N ARG A 57 -3.30 2.23 14.82
CA ARG A 57 -2.77 3.60 14.73
C ARG A 57 -3.65 4.47 13.85
N VAL A 58 -4.21 5.52 14.46
CA VAL A 58 -5.14 6.45 13.79
C VAL A 58 -4.46 7.20 12.65
N ASP A 59 -3.19 7.57 12.82
CA ASP A 59 -2.37 8.21 11.80
C ASP A 59 -2.17 7.31 10.57
N TRP A 60 -1.98 6.01 10.77
CA TRP A 60 -1.89 5.04 9.68
C TRP A 60 -3.23 4.82 8.98
N LYS A 61 -4.32 4.66 9.75
CA LYS A 61 -5.67 4.53 9.18
C LYS A 61 -6.08 5.76 8.39
N TYR A 62 -5.75 6.95 8.90
CA TYR A 62 -5.94 8.19 8.18
C TYR A 62 -5.14 8.21 6.87
N ALA A 63 -3.84 7.90 6.91
CA ALA A 63 -3.00 7.86 5.71
C ALA A 63 -3.51 6.85 4.66
N LEU A 64 -4.06 5.72 5.09
CA LEU A 64 -4.53 4.64 4.21
C LEU A 64 -5.98 4.80 3.72
N GLY A 65 -6.69 5.86 4.13
CA GLY A 65 -8.11 6.01 3.78
C GLY A 65 -9.00 4.94 4.44
N MET A 66 -8.58 4.36 5.57
CA MET A 66 -9.29 3.27 6.24
C MET A 66 -10.22 3.79 7.32
N GLU A 67 -11.34 3.08 7.51
CA GLU A 67 -12.23 3.32 8.64
C GLU A 67 -11.55 2.93 9.97
N LEU A 68 -11.86 3.67 11.03
CA LEU A 68 -11.28 3.40 12.37
C LEU A 68 -11.65 2.00 12.89
N THR A 69 -12.76 1.43 12.42
CA THR A 69 -13.23 0.09 12.77
C THR A 69 -12.75 -0.99 11.79
N GLU A 70 -12.15 -0.62 10.65
CA GLU A 70 -11.66 -1.58 9.66
C GLU A 70 -10.54 -2.45 10.26
N PRO A 71 -10.59 -3.78 10.14
CA PRO A 71 -9.55 -4.63 10.70
C PRO A 71 -8.21 -4.44 9.98
N GLY A 72 -7.12 -4.74 10.68
CA GLY A 72 -5.80 -4.87 10.05
C GLY A 72 -5.69 -6.15 9.20
N PHE A 73 -4.46 -6.50 8.84
CA PHE A 73 -4.16 -7.69 8.03
C PHE A 73 -3.04 -8.52 8.68
N ASP A 74 -2.85 -9.76 8.23
CA ASP A 74 -1.76 -10.61 8.73
C ASP A 74 -0.39 -10.13 8.21
N HIS A 75 0.59 -9.98 9.09
CA HIS A 75 1.95 -9.54 8.74
C HIS A 75 2.60 -10.29 7.54
N LEU A 76 2.26 -11.56 7.30
CA LEU A 76 2.78 -12.34 6.18
C LEU A 76 2.33 -11.82 4.81
N VAL A 77 1.27 -11.02 4.76
CA VAL A 77 0.82 -10.36 3.53
C VAL A 77 1.88 -9.38 3.03
N LEU A 78 2.63 -8.71 3.93
CA LEU A 78 3.69 -7.77 3.53
C LEU A 78 4.90 -8.47 2.95
N SER A 79 5.36 -9.54 3.59
CA SER A 79 6.48 -10.32 3.06
C SER A 79 6.11 -10.95 1.71
N GLY A 80 4.93 -11.56 1.60
CA GLY A 80 4.47 -12.12 0.33
C GLY A 80 4.16 -11.08 -0.75
N PHE A 81 3.83 -9.84 -0.37
CA PHE A 81 3.72 -8.72 -1.31
C PHE A 81 5.10 -8.34 -1.86
N ARG A 82 6.11 -8.21 -0.99
CA ARG A 82 7.47 -7.86 -1.40
C ARG A 82 8.15 -8.95 -2.21
N ASP A 83 7.96 -10.22 -1.84
CA ASP A 83 8.50 -11.36 -2.62
C ASP A 83 7.97 -11.31 -4.06
N ARG A 84 6.67 -11.09 -4.23
CA ARG A 84 6.05 -10.93 -5.56
C ARG A 84 6.50 -9.67 -6.29
N LEU A 85 6.81 -8.60 -5.57
CA LEU A 85 7.32 -7.35 -6.17
C LEU A 85 8.77 -7.51 -6.65
N ALA A 86 9.56 -8.34 -5.97
CA ALA A 86 10.93 -8.66 -6.33
C ALA A 86 11.04 -9.60 -7.55
N GLU A 87 9.94 -10.20 -7.99
CA GLU A 87 9.90 -11.01 -9.21
C GLU A 87 9.96 -10.12 -10.46
N GLY A 88 11.02 -10.30 -11.26
CA GLY A 88 11.16 -9.63 -12.55
C GLY A 88 11.30 -8.12 -12.43
N ASP A 89 10.57 -7.38 -13.26
CA ASP A 89 10.59 -5.91 -13.33
C ASP A 89 9.37 -5.26 -12.62
N ARG A 90 8.66 -6.01 -11.76
CA ARG A 90 7.42 -5.53 -11.12
C ARG A 90 7.65 -4.34 -10.19
N ALA A 91 8.78 -4.30 -9.47
CA ALA A 91 9.17 -3.16 -8.66
C ALA A 91 9.35 -1.89 -9.50
N ASP A 92 10.06 -1.99 -10.63
CA ASP A 92 10.31 -0.87 -11.54
C ASP A 92 9.02 -0.38 -12.19
N ARG A 93 8.13 -1.31 -12.58
CA ARG A 93 6.79 -0.97 -13.11
C ARG A 93 5.92 -0.28 -12.07
N LEU A 94 5.92 -0.76 -10.81
CA LEU A 94 5.22 -0.10 -9.71
C LEU A 94 5.74 1.33 -9.52
N PHE A 95 7.05 1.52 -9.53
CA PHE A 95 7.66 2.84 -9.40
C PHE A 95 7.27 3.75 -10.56
N ALA A 96 7.33 3.27 -11.80
CA ALA A 96 6.94 4.03 -12.99
C ALA A 96 5.46 4.46 -12.94
N VAL A 97 4.56 3.57 -12.53
CA VAL A 97 3.14 3.89 -12.35
C VAL A 97 2.96 4.96 -11.28
N MET A 98 3.62 4.83 -10.13
CA MET A 98 3.53 5.83 -9.06
C MET A 98 4.07 7.20 -9.48
N VAL A 99 5.23 7.26 -10.14
CA VAL A 99 5.81 8.51 -10.63
C VAL A 99 4.91 9.17 -11.67
N ASN A 100 4.39 8.40 -12.64
CA ASN A 100 3.46 8.93 -13.65
C ASN A 100 2.18 9.49 -13.01
N ARG A 101 1.64 8.79 -12.00
CA ARG A 101 0.46 9.24 -11.26
C ARG A 101 0.74 10.50 -10.45
N LEU A 102 1.87 10.56 -9.74
CA LEU A 102 2.30 11.73 -8.97
C LEU A 102 2.53 12.96 -9.87
N ALA A 103 3.16 12.77 -11.03
CA ALA A 103 3.33 13.80 -12.04
C ALA A 103 1.97 14.27 -12.60
N GLY A 104 1.05 13.34 -12.86
CA GLY A 104 -0.30 13.65 -13.34
C GLY A 104 -1.12 14.51 -12.38
N VAL A 105 -0.86 14.44 -11.07
CA VAL A 105 -1.50 15.30 -10.06
C VAL A 105 -0.65 16.51 -9.64
N GLY A 106 0.49 16.75 -10.31
CA GLY A 106 1.36 17.89 -10.04
C GLY A 106 2.06 17.86 -8.69
N LEU A 107 2.35 16.66 -8.17
CA LEU A 107 3.11 16.46 -6.93
C LEU A 107 4.61 16.22 -7.17
N VAL A 108 5.03 16.13 -8.43
CA VAL A 108 6.43 16.01 -8.91
C VAL A 108 6.59 16.84 -10.17
#